data_AF-A0A0C9RA56-F1
#
_entry.id   AF-A0A0C9RA56-F1
#
_cell.length_a   1.000
_cell.length_b   1.000
_cell.length_c   1.000
_cell.angle_alpha   90.00
_cell.angle_beta   90.00
_cell.angle_gamma   90.00
#
_symmetry.space_group_name_H-M   'P 1'
#
loop_
_entity.id
_entity.type
_entity.pdbx_description
1 polymer ?
#
loop_
_entity_poly.entity_id
_entity_poly.type
_entity_poly.pdbx_seq_one_letter_code
_entity_poly.pdbx_strand_id
1 'polypeptide(L)'
;MEAVFGVESLVKEEVQSERKQAYTERDLRGLRVEHDIENFAERNVILTLKDKGVLDNEDDVLENVNMRDDERYKKSVMNKKKKPGYDAYDDDNFDEFGLPKNKVLEKYDEEIDGERKQFFALGVDSAKEADRRRSEIIKQKLSNKRLETIKPTELKLASEYYNEEELSKFKKIKKKK
;
A
#
# COMPACT_ATOMS: atom_id res chain seq x y z
N MET A 1 54.43 -12.46 -25.84
CA MET A 1 53.97 -12.58 -27.23
C MET A 1 52.89 -13.66 -27.30
N GLU A 2 51.76 -13.51 -26.59
CA GLU A 2 50.75 -14.59 -26.44
C GLU A 2 49.30 -14.03 -26.34
N ALA A 3 48.98 -12.98 -27.09
CA ALA A 3 47.61 -12.45 -27.20
C ALA A 3 47.13 -12.43 -28.67
N VAL A 4 47.50 -13.45 -29.46
CA VAL A 4 47.37 -13.44 -30.93
C VAL A 4 46.20 -14.30 -31.45
N PHE A 5 45.55 -15.08 -30.60
CA PHE A 5 44.46 -15.94 -31.04
C PHE A 5 43.28 -15.73 -30.09
N GLY A 6 42.20 -15.12 -30.58
CA GLY A 6 40.96 -14.84 -29.83
C GLY A 6 40.18 -16.07 -29.36
N VAL A 7 40.87 -17.17 -29.09
CA VAL A 7 40.35 -18.42 -28.54
C VAL A 7 39.85 -18.19 -27.11
N GLU A 8 40.52 -17.32 -26.34
CA GLU A 8 40.06 -16.99 -24.99
C GLU A 8 38.72 -16.23 -24.99
N SER A 9 38.50 -15.32 -25.95
CA SER A 9 37.21 -14.66 -26.12
C SER A 9 36.13 -15.61 -26.60
N LEU A 10 36.45 -16.50 -27.56
CA LEU A 10 35.51 -17.51 -28.05
C LEU A 10 35.08 -18.48 -26.93
N VAL A 11 36.01 -18.99 -26.13
CA VAL A 11 35.71 -19.89 -25.02
C VAL A 11 34.88 -19.18 -23.94
N LYS A 12 35.17 -17.90 -23.65
CA LYS A 12 34.36 -17.12 -22.69
C LYS A 12 32.94 -16.89 -23.21
N GLU A 13 32.77 -16.60 -24.50
CA GLU A 13 31.46 -16.43 -25.12
C GLU A 13 30.65 -17.74 -25.12
N GLU A 14 31.29 -18.87 -25.43
CA GLU A 14 30.67 -20.20 -25.41
C GLU A 14 30.19 -20.55 -23.99
N VAL A 15 31.07 -20.44 -22.98
CA VAL A 15 30.70 -20.68 -21.57
C VAL A 15 29.62 -19.71 -21.07
N GLN A 16 29.65 -18.43 -21.49
CA GLN A 16 28.58 -17.48 -21.16
C GLN A 16 27.26 -17.85 -21.82
N SER A 17 27.28 -18.32 -23.06
CA SER A 17 26.09 -18.74 -23.78
C SER A 17 25.46 -19.99 -23.15
N GLU A 18 26.27 -20.98 -22.77
CA GLU A 18 25.84 -22.18 -22.06
C GLU A 18 25.19 -21.82 -20.72
N ARG A 19 25.82 -20.92 -19.94
CA ARG A 19 25.25 -20.44 -18.66
C ARG A 19 23.94 -19.68 -18.84
N LYS A 20 23.81 -18.88 -19.91
CA LYS A 20 22.55 -18.16 -20.23
C LYS A 20 21.43 -19.11 -20.64
N GLN A 21 21.76 -20.24 -21.27
CA GLN A 21 20.78 -21.26 -21.64
C GLN A 21 20.42 -22.19 -20.47
N ALA A 22 21.34 -22.39 -19.52
CA ALA A 22 21.14 -23.27 -18.37
C ALA A 22 20.08 -22.76 -17.39
N TYR A 23 19.92 -21.44 -17.27
CA TYR A 23 18.95 -20.83 -16.36
C TYR A 23 17.88 -20.09 -17.14
N THR A 24 16.63 -20.48 -16.93
CA THR A 24 15.47 -19.93 -17.61
C THR A 24 14.50 -19.29 -16.62
N GLU A 25 13.48 -18.59 -17.12
CA GLU A 25 12.43 -17.98 -16.30
C GLU A 25 11.71 -18.98 -15.37
N ARG A 26 11.70 -20.26 -15.74
CA ARG A 26 11.09 -21.34 -14.94
C ARG A 26 11.84 -21.57 -13.65
N ASP A 27 13.16 -21.40 -13.67
CA ASP A 27 14.05 -21.65 -12.54
C ASP A 27 14.02 -20.48 -11.55
N LEU A 28 13.59 -19.31 -12.00
CA LEU A 28 13.42 -18.13 -11.16
C LEU A 28 12.02 -18.04 -10.53
N ARG A 29 11.11 -18.94 -10.91
CA ARG A 29 9.72 -18.91 -10.44
C ARG A 29 9.65 -19.22 -8.95
N GLY A 30 8.94 -18.37 -8.21
CA GLY A 30 8.71 -18.51 -6.77
C GLY A 30 9.74 -17.80 -5.89
N LEU A 31 10.85 -17.31 -6.45
CA LEU A 31 11.78 -16.45 -5.71
C LEU A 31 11.10 -15.13 -5.32
N ARG A 32 11.35 -14.70 -4.08
CA ARG A 32 10.83 -13.45 -3.55
C ARG A 32 11.75 -12.29 -3.91
N VAL A 33 11.18 -11.16 -4.30
CA VAL A 33 11.87 -9.89 -4.53
C VAL A 33 11.40 -8.91 -3.46
N GLU A 34 12.32 -8.33 -2.71
CA GLU A 34 12.08 -7.41 -1.59
C GLU A 34 12.03 -5.95 -2.06
N HIS A 35 11.17 -5.69 -3.05
CA HIS A 35 10.91 -4.33 -3.55
C HIS A 35 9.48 -4.22 -4.03
N ASP A 36 8.97 -3.00 -4.09
CA ASP A 36 7.65 -2.75 -4.63
C ASP A 36 7.66 -2.86 -6.17
N ILE A 37 6.67 -3.53 -6.75
CA ILE A 37 6.65 -3.78 -8.21
C ILE A 37 6.54 -2.45 -8.97
N GLU A 38 5.92 -1.44 -8.38
CA GLU A 38 5.77 -0.10 -8.98
C GLU A 38 7.09 0.65 -9.14
N ASN A 39 8.11 0.29 -8.35
CA ASN A 39 9.43 0.92 -8.42
C ASN A 39 10.27 0.39 -9.60
N PHE A 40 9.89 -0.76 -10.17
CA PHE A 40 10.45 -1.27 -11.42
C PHE A 40 9.78 -0.56 -12.60
N ALA A 41 10.27 0.63 -12.92
CA ALA A 41 9.92 1.33 -14.17
C ALA A 41 10.46 0.57 -15.40
N GLU A 42 10.33 1.13 -16.61
CA GLU A 42 10.83 0.58 -17.89
C GLU A 42 12.37 0.50 -17.99
N ARG A 43 13.06 0.10 -16.92
CA ARG A 43 14.51 -0.03 -16.84
C ARG A 43 14.87 -1.46 -16.50
N ASN A 44 15.93 -1.96 -17.11
CA ASN A 44 16.52 -3.24 -16.74
C ASN A 44 17.27 -3.07 -15.43
N VAL A 45 16.81 -3.73 -14.38
CA VAL A 45 17.40 -3.68 -13.03
C VAL A 45 18.08 -5.02 -12.74
N ILE A 46 19.32 -4.96 -12.26
CA ILE A 46 20.06 -6.15 -11.83
C ILE A 46 19.68 -6.45 -10.38
N LEU A 47 19.14 -7.64 -10.12
CA LEU A 47 18.84 -8.10 -8.78
C LEU A 47 19.98 -8.97 -8.25
N THR A 48 20.28 -8.83 -6.97
CA THR A 48 21.32 -9.57 -6.25
C THR A 48 20.70 -10.37 -5.11
N LEU A 49 21.30 -11.51 -4.77
CA LEU A 49 20.87 -12.29 -3.62
C LEU A 49 21.14 -11.51 -2.32
N LYS A 50 20.13 -11.38 -1.48
CA LYS A 50 20.25 -10.76 -0.16
C LYS A 50 21.12 -11.64 0.75
N ASP A 51 21.99 -11.00 1.52
CA ASP A 51 22.83 -11.69 2.50
C ASP A 51 21.97 -12.35 3.59
N LYS A 52 22.30 -13.59 3.93
CA LYS A 52 21.53 -14.43 4.83
C LYS A 52 22.45 -15.39 5.60
N GLY A 53 22.11 -15.64 6.87
CA GLY A 53 22.78 -16.67 7.67
C GLY A 53 22.60 -18.06 7.05
N VAL A 54 23.69 -18.82 6.95
CA VAL A 54 23.69 -20.17 6.35
C VAL A 54 22.79 -21.15 7.12
N LEU A 55 22.61 -20.92 8.43
CA LEU A 55 21.78 -21.76 9.30
C LEU A 55 20.32 -21.31 9.35
N ASP A 56 19.99 -20.16 8.77
CA ASP A 56 18.62 -19.65 8.79
C ASP A 56 17.80 -20.41 7.74
N ASN A 57 16.63 -20.93 8.14
CA ASN A 57 15.75 -21.71 7.26
C ASN A 57 14.79 -20.82 6.42
N GLU A 58 15.07 -19.52 6.30
CA GLU A 58 14.24 -18.61 5.51
C GLU A 58 14.40 -18.87 3.99
N ASP A 59 13.48 -18.38 3.17
CA ASP A 59 13.64 -18.49 1.72
C ASP A 59 14.65 -17.45 1.21
N ASP A 60 15.32 -17.77 0.10
CA ASP A 60 16.22 -16.83 -0.57
C ASP A 60 15.45 -15.65 -1.17
N VAL A 61 16.02 -14.45 -1.04
CA VAL A 61 15.38 -13.18 -1.43
C VAL A 61 16.29 -12.38 -2.36
N LEU A 62 15.70 -11.79 -3.38
CA LEU A 62 16.37 -10.92 -4.34
C LEU A 62 16.15 -9.44 -3.97
N GLU A 63 17.22 -8.67 -3.97
CA GLU A 63 17.25 -7.24 -3.65
C GLU A 63 18.16 -6.50 -4.64
N ASN A 64 17.81 -5.27 -5.01
CA ASN A 64 18.70 -4.35 -5.69
C ASN A 64 19.34 -3.38 -4.69
N VAL A 65 20.66 -3.27 -4.72
CA VAL A 65 21.43 -2.42 -3.79
C VAL A 65 21.04 -0.93 -3.89
N ASN A 66 20.86 -0.40 -5.09
CA ASN A 66 20.50 1.01 -5.28
C ASN A 66 19.08 1.30 -4.77
N MET A 67 18.14 0.40 -5.07
CA MET A 67 16.75 0.54 -4.62
C MET A 67 16.64 0.44 -3.09
N ARG A 68 17.42 -0.45 -2.47
CA ARG A 68 17.54 -0.55 -1.00
C ARG A 68 17.99 0.77 -0.39
N ASP A 69 19.00 1.41 -0.98
CA ASP A 69 19.53 2.68 -0.48
C ASP A 69 18.51 3.82 -0.65
N ASP A 70 17.80 3.87 -1.78
CA ASP A 70 16.72 4.82 -2.04
C ASP A 70 15.57 4.67 -1.03
N GLU A 71 15.17 3.44 -0.73
CA GLU A 71 14.13 3.15 0.26
C GLU A 71 14.55 3.55 1.67
N ARG A 72 15.79 3.23 2.07
CA ARG A 72 16.37 3.66 3.35
C ARG A 72 16.43 5.19 3.46
N TYR A 73 16.80 5.86 2.37
CA TYR A 73 16.82 7.32 2.32
C TYR A 73 15.42 7.91 2.46
N LYS A 74 14.43 7.41 1.69
CA LYS A 74 13.02 7.82 1.80
C LYS A 74 12.50 7.62 3.21
N LYS A 75 12.76 6.46 3.83
CA LYS A 75 12.38 6.17 5.21
C LYS A 75 13.00 7.17 6.19
N SER A 76 14.30 7.44 6.06
CA SER A 76 14.99 8.41 6.91
C SER A 76 14.40 9.82 6.78
N VAL A 77 14.03 10.23 5.57
CA VAL A 77 13.35 11.52 5.33
C VAL A 77 11.96 11.52 5.96
N MET A 78 11.18 10.44 5.82
CA MET A 78 9.86 10.33 6.43
C MET A 78 9.95 10.37 7.96
N ASN A 79 10.90 9.66 8.57
CA ASN A 79 11.12 9.68 10.02
C ASN A 79 11.55 11.06 10.53
N LYS A 80 12.33 11.81 9.73
CA LYS A 80 12.65 13.22 10.04
C LYS A 80 11.46 14.16 9.90
N LYS A 81 10.55 13.88 8.95
CA LYS A 81 9.31 14.66 8.75
C LYS A 81 8.24 14.34 9.80
N LYS A 82 8.21 13.11 10.32
CA LYS A 82 7.32 12.73 11.43
C LYS A 82 7.62 13.65 12.62
N LYS A 83 6.59 14.34 13.11
CA LYS A 83 6.70 15.23 14.28
C LYS A 83 7.15 14.41 15.49
N PRO A 84 7.94 15.00 16.41
CA PRO A 84 8.32 14.33 17.64
C PRO A 84 7.11 14.17 18.56
N GLY A 85 6.83 12.94 19.00
CA GLY A 85 5.96 12.70 20.15
C GLY A 85 4.46 12.59 19.87
N TYR A 86 3.73 12.02 20.84
CA TYR A 86 2.28 12.09 20.90
C TYR A 86 1.91 13.47 21.42
N ASP A 87 1.24 14.27 20.61
CA ASP A 87 0.64 15.52 21.03
C ASP A 87 -0.85 15.27 21.30
N ALA A 88 -1.23 15.41 22.58
CA ALA A 88 -2.60 15.15 23.05
C ALA A 88 -3.61 16.18 22.51
N TYR A 89 -3.13 17.30 21.96
CA TYR A 89 -3.96 18.37 21.41
C TYR A 89 -3.91 18.42 19.86
N ASP A 90 -3.23 17.50 19.20
CA ASP A 90 -3.22 17.43 17.73
C ASP A 90 -4.53 16.77 17.25
N ASP A 91 -5.44 17.57 16.71
CA ASP A 91 -6.75 17.13 16.18
C ASP A 91 -6.59 16.07 15.08
N ASP A 92 -5.42 15.98 14.43
CA ASP A 92 -5.11 14.94 13.45
C ASP A 92 -5.07 13.52 14.06
N ASN A 93 -4.87 13.39 15.38
CA ASN A 93 -4.84 12.09 16.05
C ASN A 93 -6.23 11.46 16.23
N PHE A 94 -7.31 12.21 16.05
CA PHE A 94 -8.67 11.73 16.24
C PHE A 94 -9.47 11.78 14.92
N ASP A 95 -10.33 10.80 14.71
CA ASP A 95 -11.35 10.79 13.65
C ASP A 95 -12.48 11.78 13.98
N GLU A 96 -13.31 12.09 12.99
CA GLU A 96 -14.48 12.97 13.10
C GLU A 96 -15.47 12.55 14.22
N PHE A 97 -15.32 11.31 14.71
CA PHE A 97 -16.08 10.73 15.82
C PHE A 97 -15.34 10.69 17.17
N GLY A 98 -14.16 11.31 17.28
CA GLY A 98 -13.37 11.38 18.52
C GLY A 98 -12.63 10.06 18.87
N LEU A 99 -12.52 9.13 17.92
CA LEU A 99 -11.74 7.91 18.08
C LEU A 99 -10.29 8.15 17.64
N PRO A 100 -9.28 7.62 18.37
CA PRO A 100 -7.89 7.77 17.95
C PRO A 100 -7.64 7.03 16.62
N LYS A 101 -7.17 7.74 15.60
CA LYS A 101 -6.79 7.18 14.27
C LYS A 101 -5.57 6.28 14.35
N ASN A 102 -4.63 6.67 15.21
CA ASN A 102 -3.35 6.00 15.35
C ASN A 102 -3.40 5.02 16.53
N LYS A 103 -2.71 3.87 16.42
CA LYS A 103 -2.45 3.02 17.57
C LYS A 103 -1.63 3.82 18.58
N VAL A 104 -1.97 3.68 19.86
CA VAL A 104 -1.33 4.38 20.99
C VAL A 104 0.21 4.22 21.00
N LEU A 105 0.75 3.17 20.35
CA LEU A 105 2.17 2.81 20.32
C LEU A 105 2.81 2.83 18.91
N GLU A 106 2.38 3.69 17.98
CA GLU A 106 2.97 3.75 16.62
C GLU A 106 4.51 3.84 16.59
N LYS A 107 5.12 4.51 17.58
CA LYS A 107 6.58 4.64 17.71
C LYS A 107 7.32 3.30 17.79
N TYR A 108 6.67 2.28 18.34
CA TYR A 108 7.28 0.97 18.61
C TYR A 108 6.84 -0.09 17.62
N ASP A 109 5.85 0.18 16.76
CA ASP A 109 5.39 -0.78 15.77
C ASP A 109 6.54 -1.23 14.86
N GLU A 110 7.48 -0.33 14.51
CA GLU A 110 8.67 -0.67 13.71
C GLU A 110 9.73 -1.50 14.47
N GLU A 111 9.87 -1.34 15.79
CA GLU A 111 10.82 -2.12 16.60
C GLU A 111 10.29 -3.51 16.95
N ILE A 112 8.97 -3.62 17.17
CA ILE A 112 8.31 -4.85 17.59
C ILE A 112 8.02 -5.77 16.40
N ASP A 113 7.43 -5.23 15.33
CA ASP A 113 6.99 -6.00 14.16
C ASP A 113 8.04 -6.01 13.04
N GLY A 114 9.08 -5.19 13.19
CA GLY A 114 10.13 -5.01 12.19
C GLY A 114 9.72 -4.08 11.04
N GLU A 115 10.65 -3.84 10.12
CA GLU A 115 10.39 -3.05 8.92
C GLU A 115 9.46 -3.81 7.97
N ARG A 116 8.21 -3.37 7.85
CA ARG A 116 7.29 -3.89 6.83
C ARG A 116 7.75 -3.45 5.45
N LYS A 117 8.39 -4.36 4.73
CA LYS A 117 8.80 -4.17 3.33
C LYS A 117 7.81 -4.83 2.40
N GLN A 118 7.63 -4.23 1.24
CA GLN A 118 6.81 -4.81 0.18
C GLN A 118 7.61 -5.90 -0.53
N PHE A 119 6.94 -7.01 -0.85
CA PHE A 119 7.56 -8.13 -1.54
C PHE A 119 6.61 -8.71 -2.58
N PHE A 120 7.18 -9.29 -3.63
CA PHE A 120 6.43 -10.06 -4.62
C PHE A 120 7.21 -11.30 -5.05
N ALA A 121 6.50 -12.31 -5.54
CA ALA A 121 7.11 -13.55 -6.04
C ALA A 121 7.17 -13.54 -7.57
N LEU A 122 8.30 -13.95 -8.13
CA LEU A 122 8.49 -14.07 -9.58
C LEU A 122 7.68 -15.23 -10.16
N GLY A 123 7.05 -15.03 -11.33
CA GLY A 123 6.29 -16.07 -12.04
C GLY A 123 5.03 -16.55 -11.32
N VAL A 124 4.53 -15.78 -10.35
CA VAL A 124 3.25 -15.99 -9.68
C VAL A 124 2.41 -14.72 -9.85
N ASP A 125 1.52 -14.71 -10.85
CA ASP A 125 0.67 -13.55 -11.19
C ASP A 125 -0.38 -13.19 -10.11
N SER A 126 -0.44 -13.93 -9.01
CA SER A 126 -1.59 -13.88 -8.11
C SER A 126 -1.68 -12.63 -7.26
N ALA A 127 -0.58 -11.96 -6.89
CA ALA A 127 -0.65 -10.86 -5.91
C ALA A 127 -1.36 -9.62 -6.49
N LYS A 128 -0.82 -9.06 -7.58
CA LYS A 128 -1.43 -7.89 -8.26
C LYS A 128 -2.80 -8.21 -8.85
N GLU A 129 -2.97 -9.41 -9.37
CA GLU A 129 -4.25 -9.81 -9.96
C GLU A 129 -5.31 -10.05 -8.87
N ALA A 130 -4.93 -10.59 -7.71
CA ALA A 130 -5.83 -10.69 -6.56
C ALA A 130 -6.22 -9.31 -6.02
N ASP A 131 -5.30 -8.37 -5.93
CA ASP A 131 -5.60 -7.01 -5.45
C ASP A 131 -6.46 -6.22 -6.42
N ARG A 132 -6.21 -6.37 -7.74
CA ARG A 132 -7.10 -5.82 -8.78
C ARG A 132 -8.50 -6.43 -8.69
N ARG A 133 -8.61 -7.75 -8.59
CA ARG A 133 -9.90 -8.45 -8.41
C ARG A 133 -10.61 -7.99 -7.15
N ARG A 134 -9.91 -7.85 -6.02
CA ARG A 134 -10.48 -7.33 -4.76
C ARG A 134 -11.02 -5.92 -4.94
N SER A 135 -10.25 -5.05 -5.59
CA SER A 135 -10.64 -3.67 -5.87
C SER A 135 -11.85 -3.58 -6.79
N GLU A 136 -11.90 -4.42 -7.83
CA GLU A 136 -13.04 -4.52 -8.75
C GLU A 136 -14.31 -5.02 -8.03
N ILE A 137 -14.18 -6.02 -7.15
CA ILE A 137 -15.29 -6.50 -6.31
C ILE A 137 -15.80 -5.38 -5.41
N ILE A 138 -14.91 -4.61 -4.78
CA ILE A 138 -15.30 -3.47 -3.93
C ILE A 138 -16.02 -2.39 -4.75
N LYS A 139 -15.51 -2.06 -5.94
CA LYS A 139 -16.14 -1.12 -6.88
C LYS A 139 -17.54 -1.58 -7.29
N GLN A 140 -17.72 -2.85 -7.63
CA GLN A 140 -19.04 -3.41 -7.95
C GLN A 140 -20.00 -3.39 -6.75
N LYS A 141 -19.51 -3.70 -5.55
CA LYS A 141 -20.32 -3.61 -4.32
C LYS A 141 -20.74 -2.17 -4.03
N LEU A 142 -19.87 -1.19 -4.28
CA LEU A 142 -20.17 0.23 -4.11
C LEU A 142 -21.14 0.75 -5.18
N SER A 143 -20.98 0.37 -6.45
CA SER A 143 -21.89 0.80 -7.53
C SER A 143 -23.32 0.31 -7.30
N ASN A 144 -23.48 -0.85 -6.66
CA ASN A 144 -24.80 -1.42 -6.35
C ASN A 144 -25.45 -0.81 -5.09
N LYS A 145 -24.72 0.01 -4.32
CA LYS A 145 -25.30 0.72 -3.18
C LYS A 145 -25.84 2.08 -3.63
N ARG A 146 -27.16 2.23 -3.56
CA ARG A 146 -27.81 3.53 -3.71
C ARG A 146 -27.55 4.36 -2.45
N LEU A 147 -26.79 5.44 -2.57
CA LEU A 147 -26.59 6.39 -1.48
C LEU A 147 -27.89 7.17 -1.29
N GLU A 148 -28.66 6.82 -0.27
CA GLU A 148 -29.81 7.62 0.16
C GLU A 148 -29.31 8.70 1.12
N THR A 149 -29.35 9.95 0.67
CA THR A 149 -29.12 11.08 1.55
C THR A 149 -30.38 11.30 2.38
N ILE A 150 -30.27 11.11 3.70
CA ILE A 150 -31.28 11.60 4.64
C ILE A 150 -31.27 13.11 4.48
N LYS A 151 -32.33 13.69 3.91
CA LYS A 151 -32.47 15.14 3.84
C LYS A 151 -32.41 15.67 5.28
N PRO A 152 -31.42 16.50 5.64
CA PRO A 152 -31.44 17.10 6.96
C PRO A 152 -32.73 17.90 7.06
N THR A 153 -33.51 17.65 8.10
CA THR A 153 -34.63 18.52 8.44
C THR A 153 -34.07 19.93 8.59
N GLU A 154 -34.52 20.85 7.75
CA GLU A 154 -34.12 22.24 7.81
C GLU A 154 -34.28 22.73 9.26
N LEU A 155 -33.17 23.23 9.83
CA LEU A 155 -33.15 23.75 11.20
C LEU A 155 -34.06 24.97 11.23
N LYS A 156 -35.29 24.78 11.72
CA LYS A 156 -36.23 25.88 11.93
C LYS A 156 -35.83 26.64 13.18
N LEU A 157 -35.83 27.96 13.08
CA LEU A 157 -35.65 28.84 14.22
C LEU A 157 -36.74 28.53 15.25
N ALA A 158 -36.34 28.22 16.49
CA ALA A 158 -37.29 27.98 17.57
C ALA A 158 -37.91 29.31 18.01
N SER A 159 -38.99 29.72 17.37
CA SER A 159 -39.78 30.89 17.79
C SER A 159 -40.84 30.48 18.80
N GLU A 160 -41.01 31.29 19.84
CA GLU A 160 -42.05 31.10 20.86
C GLU A 160 -43.45 31.53 20.38
N TYR A 161 -43.53 32.16 19.20
CA TYR A 161 -44.75 32.65 18.58
C TYR A 161 -44.97 32.02 17.19
N TYR A 162 -46.24 31.78 16.85
CA TYR A 162 -46.65 31.24 15.55
C TYR A 162 -46.70 32.33 14.47
N ASN A 163 -46.23 32.00 13.27
CA ASN A 163 -46.36 32.87 12.09
C ASN A 163 -47.77 32.80 11.48
N GLU A 164 -48.14 33.82 10.70
CA GLU A 164 -49.46 33.94 10.06
C GLU A 164 -49.83 32.71 9.20
N GLU A 165 -48.84 32.14 8.50
CA GLU A 165 -49.00 30.92 7.71
C GLU A 165 -49.27 29.68 8.57
N GLU A 166 -48.72 29.60 9.77
CA GLU A 166 -48.92 28.47 10.69
C GLU A 166 -50.24 28.58 11.43
N LEU A 167 -50.66 29.79 11.76
CA LEU A 167 -51.99 30.09 12.32
C LEU A 167 -53.11 29.63 11.38
N SER A 168 -52.91 29.73 10.06
CA SER A 168 -53.88 29.29 9.06
C SER A 168 -54.10 27.77 9.02
N LYS A 169 -53.16 26.97 9.56
CA LYS A 169 -53.27 25.50 9.61
C LYS A 169 -54.14 25.02 10.77
N PHE A 170 -54.39 25.86 11.77
CA PHE A 170 -55.29 25.52 12.87
C PHE A 170 -56.74 25.52 12.40
N LYS A 171 -57.25 24.32 12.08
CA LYS A 171 -58.68 24.12 11.80
C LYS A 171 -59.41 23.73 13.08
N LYS A 172 -60.49 24.44 13.37
CA LYS A 172 -61.38 24.15 14.51
C LYS A 172 -61.95 22.74 14.37
N ILE A 173 -61.72 21.90 15.38
CA ILE A 173 -62.26 20.53 15.40
C ILE A 173 -63.79 20.62 15.52
N LYS A 174 -64.50 19.93 14.62
CA LYS A 174 -65.97 19.85 14.69
C LYS A 174 -66.38 18.95 15.86
N LYS A 175 -67.26 19.44 16.72
CA LYS A 175 -67.88 18.62 17.79
C LYS A 175 -68.69 17.50 17.11
N LYS A 176 -68.36 16.25 17.41
CA LYS A 176 -69.21 15.11 17.03
C LYS A 176 -70.49 15.20 17.87
N LYS A 177 -71.63 14.97 17.22
CA LYS A 177 -72.95 14.88 17.87
C LYS A 177 -73.13 13.48 18.42
#